data_AF-A0A085ZMP1-F1
#
_entry.id   AF-A0A085ZMP1-F1
#
_cell.length_a   1.000
_cell.length_b   1.000
_cell.length_c   1.000
_cell.angle_alpha   90.00
_cell.angle_beta   90.00
_cell.angle_gamma   90.00
#
_symmetry.space_group_name_H-M   'P 1'
#
loop_
_entity.id
_entity.type
_entity.pdbx_description
1 polymer ?
#
loop_
_entity_poly.entity_id
_entity_poly.type
_entity_poly.pdbx_seq_one_letter_code
_entity_poly.pdbx_strand_id
1 'polypeptide(L)'
;MKENLELLKKHNSTIEITEVDNFVNIQKMWNDETFSCNLEKETNFSEFGKIVFPIELSAIYHIDSNKLEVIYAPLISDNILIGRKFNFFYNGIEFQATFEKPTDIFEILAKGFQETETDSSSDTDFRNLRRFRDYYNQDTLPAYIKDLMENKLPINFFISGDFNSISNDFVSLAKHLNFYMSFYDRETPNIVIFEQDLEQKIYETPCYTTKEKFPEIINLSKIDPILLDLFQISRKTTNVRLKFIFYFQVLEYCAYYHLNDDLKKRLTNIIKRPDLLNNTNNYSKLLIEEFKDHFKQNDDSAKLEKLIIDFCKCCTKLH
;
A
#
# COMPACT_ATOMS: atom_id res chain seq x y z
N MET A 1 -4.97 -35.62 -10.50
CA MET A 1 -4.01 -34.53 -10.76
C MET A 1 -4.50 -33.62 -11.88
N LYS A 2 -4.40 -34.00 -13.16
CA LYS A 2 -4.74 -33.10 -14.30
C LYS A 2 -6.13 -32.47 -14.20
N GLU A 3 -7.17 -33.24 -13.90
CA GLU A 3 -8.54 -32.73 -13.78
C GLU A 3 -8.69 -31.61 -12.74
N ASN A 4 -8.11 -31.76 -11.54
CA ASN A 4 -8.21 -30.75 -10.49
C ASN A 4 -7.41 -29.48 -10.80
N LEU A 5 -6.28 -29.61 -11.50
CA LEU A 5 -5.51 -28.46 -11.95
C LEU A 5 -6.22 -27.70 -13.08
N GLU A 6 -6.94 -28.40 -13.96
CA GLU A 6 -7.82 -27.78 -14.95
C GLU A 6 -9.01 -27.08 -14.29
N LEU A 7 -9.62 -27.69 -13.27
CA LEU A 7 -10.67 -27.05 -12.47
C LEU A 7 -10.14 -25.81 -11.73
N LEU A 8 -8.92 -25.88 -11.17
CA LEU A 8 -8.26 -24.73 -10.55
C LEU A 8 -8.16 -23.56 -11.54
N LYS A 9 -7.65 -23.80 -12.75
CA LYS A 9 -7.58 -22.78 -13.82
C LYS A 9 -8.95 -22.25 -14.21
N LYS A 10 -9.95 -23.13 -14.31
CA LYS A 10 -11.33 -22.74 -14.64
C LYS A 10 -11.92 -21.79 -13.59
N HIS A 11 -11.64 -22.04 -12.32
CA HIS A 11 -12.10 -21.21 -11.21
C HIS A 11 -11.26 -19.93 -11.02
N ASN A 12 -10.01 -19.93 -11.51
CA ASN A 12 -9.06 -18.84 -11.35
C ASN A 12 -8.39 -18.52 -12.69
N SER A 13 -9.06 -17.69 -13.50
CA SER A 13 -8.68 -17.46 -14.91
C SER A 13 -7.30 -16.84 -15.11
N THR A 14 -6.72 -16.23 -14.08
CA THR A 14 -5.37 -15.61 -14.15
C THR A 14 -4.26 -16.63 -13.97
N ILE A 15 -4.54 -17.81 -13.42
CA ILE A 15 -3.49 -18.79 -13.08
C ILE A 15 -2.88 -19.40 -14.33
N GLU A 16 -1.55 -19.42 -14.33
CA GLU A 16 -0.75 -20.18 -15.28
C GLU A 16 -0.17 -21.41 -14.56
N ILE A 17 -0.23 -22.57 -15.21
CA ILE A 17 0.35 -23.81 -14.66
C ILE A 17 1.28 -24.38 -15.71
N THR A 18 2.53 -24.59 -15.32
CA THR A 18 3.57 -25.21 -16.14
C THR A 18 4.08 -26.46 -15.44
N GLU A 19 4.38 -27.51 -16.22
CA GLU A 19 5.01 -28.73 -15.72
C GLU A 19 6.47 -28.73 -16.16
N VAL A 20 7.42 -28.79 -15.23
CA VAL A 20 8.87 -28.78 -15.50
C VAL A 20 9.51 -29.93 -14.74
N ASP A 21 10.16 -30.87 -15.45
CA ASP A 21 10.80 -32.05 -14.89
C ASP A 21 9.89 -32.82 -13.90
N ASN A 22 10.19 -32.74 -12.60
CA ASN A 22 9.46 -33.40 -11.50
C ASN A 22 8.49 -32.47 -10.75
N PHE A 23 8.32 -31.24 -11.22
CA PHE A 23 7.53 -30.22 -10.53
C PHE A 23 6.36 -29.71 -11.39
N VAL A 24 5.35 -29.22 -10.69
CA VAL A 24 4.23 -28.43 -11.18
C VAL A 24 4.39 -27.03 -10.60
N ASN A 25 4.59 -26.05 -11.47
CA ASN A 25 4.72 -24.65 -11.08
C ASN A 25 3.40 -23.92 -11.36
N ILE A 26 2.83 -23.32 -10.30
CA ILE A 26 1.59 -22.55 -10.34
C ILE A 26 1.95 -21.07 -10.19
N GLN A 27 1.59 -20.25 -11.17
CA GLN A 27 1.92 -18.83 -11.26
C GLN A 27 0.65 -17.99 -11.29
N LYS A 28 0.78 -16.68 -11.01
CA LYS A 28 -0.31 -15.70 -11.10
C LYS A 28 -1.52 -16.02 -10.21
N MET A 29 -1.28 -16.69 -9.08
CA MET A 29 -2.27 -16.82 -8.02
C MET A 29 -2.61 -15.42 -7.49
N TRP A 30 -3.88 -15.13 -7.18
CA TRP A 30 -4.36 -13.78 -6.84
C TRP A 30 -4.04 -12.70 -7.89
N ASN A 31 -3.76 -13.08 -9.14
CA ASN A 31 -3.24 -12.17 -10.18
C ASN A 31 -1.91 -11.48 -9.77
N ASP A 32 -1.08 -12.16 -8.99
CA ASP A 32 0.21 -11.65 -8.52
C ASP A 32 1.36 -12.37 -9.24
N GLU A 33 2.19 -11.59 -9.95
CA GLU A 33 3.34 -12.10 -10.72
C GLU A 33 4.65 -12.16 -9.90
N THR A 34 4.63 -11.63 -8.67
CA THR A 34 5.83 -11.53 -7.80
C THR A 34 6.20 -12.84 -7.10
N PHE A 35 5.36 -13.88 -7.24
CA PHE A 35 5.64 -15.20 -6.69
C PHE A 35 5.01 -16.33 -7.50
N SER A 36 5.48 -17.55 -7.23
CA SER A 36 4.93 -18.79 -7.74
C SER A 36 4.87 -19.85 -6.64
N CYS A 37 4.20 -20.96 -6.92
CA CYS A 37 4.20 -22.13 -6.06
C CYS A 37 4.75 -23.32 -6.85
N ASN A 38 5.90 -23.83 -6.43
CA ASN A 38 6.56 -24.97 -7.03
C ASN A 38 6.29 -26.24 -6.20
N LEU A 39 5.55 -27.20 -6.77
CA LEU A 39 5.08 -28.39 -6.08
C LEU A 39 5.58 -29.66 -6.77
N GLU A 40 5.97 -30.67 -6.01
CA GLU A 40 6.32 -31.98 -6.57
C GLU A 40 5.10 -32.61 -7.26
N LYS A 41 5.32 -33.34 -8.36
CA LYS A 41 4.23 -34.02 -9.11
C LYS A 41 3.50 -35.06 -8.27
N GLU A 42 4.14 -35.59 -7.25
CA GLU A 42 3.61 -36.55 -6.27
C GLU A 42 2.67 -35.90 -5.25
N THR A 43 2.62 -34.55 -5.21
CA THR A 43 1.73 -33.80 -4.30
C THR A 43 0.26 -34.19 -4.50
N ASN A 44 -0.50 -34.24 -3.41
CA ASN A 44 -1.94 -34.50 -3.49
C ASN A 44 -2.72 -33.26 -3.98
N PHE A 45 -3.03 -33.22 -5.28
CA PHE A 45 -3.81 -32.14 -5.89
C PHE A 45 -5.34 -32.31 -5.80
N SER A 46 -5.87 -33.16 -4.92
CA SER A 46 -7.32 -33.43 -4.82
C SER A 46 -8.16 -32.17 -4.56
N GLU A 47 -7.71 -31.30 -3.67
CA GLU A 47 -8.47 -30.14 -3.20
C GLU A 47 -8.29 -28.88 -4.07
N PHE A 48 -7.32 -28.87 -5.00
CA PHE A 48 -7.03 -27.69 -5.84
C PHE A 48 -8.20 -27.33 -6.78
N GLY A 49 -9.00 -28.30 -7.19
CA GLY A 49 -10.17 -28.05 -8.02
C GLY A 49 -11.30 -27.34 -7.27
N LYS A 50 -11.19 -27.14 -5.96
CA LYS A 50 -12.26 -26.63 -5.09
C LYS A 50 -11.94 -25.27 -4.46
N ILE A 51 -10.88 -24.61 -4.92
CA ILE A 51 -10.46 -23.31 -4.37
C ILE A 51 -10.52 -22.18 -5.39
N VAL A 52 -10.78 -20.98 -4.88
CA VAL A 52 -10.69 -19.69 -5.59
C VAL A 52 -9.76 -18.77 -4.82
N PHE A 53 -9.03 -17.92 -5.53
CA PHE A 53 -8.19 -16.86 -4.97
C PHE A 53 -8.82 -15.49 -5.25
N PRO A 54 -9.58 -14.92 -4.29
CA PRO A 54 -10.16 -13.58 -4.46
C PRO A 54 -9.04 -12.54 -4.57
N ILE A 55 -8.91 -11.91 -5.74
CA ILE A 55 -7.79 -11.02 -6.07
C ILE A 55 -7.65 -9.88 -5.06
N GLU A 56 -8.78 -9.39 -4.55
CA GLU A 56 -8.87 -8.26 -3.63
C GLU A 56 -8.45 -8.59 -2.20
N LEU A 57 -8.24 -9.86 -1.85
CA LEU A 57 -7.98 -10.30 -0.48
C LEU A 57 -6.78 -11.24 -0.40
N SER A 58 -6.04 -11.21 0.72
CA SER A 58 -5.10 -12.29 1.06
C SER A 58 -5.88 -13.47 1.61
N ALA A 59 -6.61 -14.18 0.75
CA ALA A 59 -7.51 -15.25 1.17
C ALA A 59 -7.66 -16.37 0.13
N ILE A 60 -8.05 -17.55 0.59
CA ILE A 60 -8.47 -18.69 -0.24
C ILE A 60 -9.94 -18.95 0.05
N TYR A 61 -10.78 -18.98 -0.97
CA TYR A 61 -12.17 -19.38 -0.84
C TYR A 61 -12.33 -20.86 -1.20
N HIS A 62 -12.81 -21.66 -0.25
CA HIS A 62 -13.08 -23.09 -0.39
C HIS A 62 -14.54 -23.30 -0.78
N ILE A 63 -14.76 -23.74 -2.01
CA ILE A 63 -16.09 -23.83 -2.64
C ILE A 63 -16.96 -24.89 -1.94
N ASP A 64 -16.38 -26.03 -1.56
CA ASP A 64 -17.11 -27.17 -1.01
C ASP A 64 -17.60 -26.96 0.42
N SER A 65 -16.76 -26.31 1.24
CA SER A 65 -17.03 -25.98 2.64
C SER A 65 -17.65 -24.60 2.83
N ASN A 66 -17.82 -23.83 1.74
CA ASN A 66 -18.35 -22.46 1.74
C ASN A 66 -17.62 -21.59 2.78
N LYS A 67 -16.29 -21.59 2.69
CA LYS A 67 -15.40 -21.06 3.73
C LYS A 67 -14.33 -20.17 3.10
N LEU A 68 -14.23 -18.93 3.58
CA LEU A 68 -13.16 -18.00 3.22
C LEU A 68 -12.04 -18.10 4.27
N GLU A 69 -10.88 -18.59 3.86
CA GLU A 69 -9.65 -18.67 4.65
C GLU A 69 -8.77 -17.44 4.37
N VAL A 70 -8.83 -16.44 5.25
CA VAL A 70 -7.97 -15.26 5.21
C VAL A 70 -6.61 -15.60 5.81
N ILE A 71 -5.56 -15.35 5.03
CA ILE A 71 -4.18 -15.64 5.39
C ILE A 71 -3.72 -14.65 6.44
N TYR A 72 -3.37 -15.17 7.63
CA TYR A 72 -2.97 -14.33 8.76
C TYR A 72 -1.48 -14.46 9.06
N ALA A 73 -1.08 -15.23 10.08
CA ALA A 73 0.33 -15.38 10.45
C ALA A 73 0.55 -16.53 11.44
N PRO A 74 1.79 -17.05 11.53
CA PRO A 74 2.23 -17.80 12.70
C PRO A 74 2.25 -16.92 13.96
N LEU A 75 1.56 -17.35 15.02
CA LEU A 75 1.42 -16.63 16.30
C LEU A 75 2.04 -17.41 17.45
N ILE A 76 2.50 -16.73 18.50
CA ILE A 76 2.92 -17.39 19.74
C ILE A 76 1.75 -18.19 20.32
N SER A 77 2.02 -19.40 20.80
CA SER A 77 1.02 -20.39 21.22
C SER A 77 0.01 -19.94 22.29
N ASP A 78 0.32 -18.90 23.08
CA ASP A 78 -0.55 -18.32 24.11
C ASP A 78 -1.32 -17.07 23.64
N ASN A 79 -1.22 -16.72 22.35
CA ASN A 79 -1.87 -15.53 21.80
C ASN A 79 -3.40 -15.65 21.91
N ILE A 80 -4.04 -14.58 22.40
CA ILE A 80 -5.50 -14.50 22.66
C ILE A 80 -6.39 -14.69 21.43
N LEU A 81 -5.82 -14.56 20.22
CA LEU A 81 -6.55 -14.79 18.98
C LEU A 81 -6.72 -16.28 18.72
N ILE A 82 -5.83 -17.14 19.20
CA ILE A 82 -5.88 -18.58 18.91
C ILE A 82 -7.16 -19.18 19.50
N GLY A 83 -7.99 -19.76 18.63
CA GLY A 83 -9.28 -20.35 19.02
C GLY A 83 -10.40 -19.32 19.23
N ARG A 84 -10.16 -18.03 19.03
CA ARG A 84 -11.21 -17.00 19.06
C ARG A 84 -12.27 -17.33 18.02
N LYS A 85 -13.52 -17.39 18.46
CA LYS A 85 -14.68 -17.75 17.66
C LYS A 85 -15.86 -16.84 17.96
N PHE A 86 -16.55 -16.38 16.93
CA PHE A 86 -17.75 -15.57 17.09
C PHE A 86 -18.68 -15.71 15.89
N ASN A 87 -19.96 -15.42 16.09
CA ASN A 87 -20.93 -15.31 15.01
C ASN A 87 -21.21 -13.83 14.74
N PHE A 88 -21.54 -13.49 13.50
CA PHE A 88 -21.96 -12.16 13.12
C PHE A 88 -23.04 -12.23 12.04
N PHE A 89 -23.80 -11.15 11.89
CA PHE A 89 -24.87 -11.08 10.89
C PHE A 89 -24.51 -10.01 9.86
N TYR A 90 -24.63 -10.38 8.59
CA TYR A 90 -24.45 -9.46 7.47
C TYR A 90 -25.65 -9.61 6.52
N ASN A 91 -26.37 -8.52 6.29
CA ASN A 91 -27.65 -8.52 5.54
C ASN A 91 -28.67 -9.57 6.03
N GLY A 92 -28.73 -9.79 7.35
CA GLY A 92 -29.65 -10.75 7.98
C GLY A 92 -29.22 -12.21 7.87
N ILE A 93 -28.08 -12.51 7.24
CA ILE A 93 -27.50 -13.84 7.12
C ILE A 93 -26.45 -14.03 8.22
N GLU A 94 -26.51 -15.16 8.91
CA GLU A 94 -25.53 -15.52 9.93
C GLU A 94 -24.25 -16.06 9.28
N PHE A 95 -23.11 -15.55 9.74
CA PHE A 95 -21.78 -16.03 9.43
C PHE A 95 -21.05 -16.36 10.73
N GLN A 96 -20.09 -17.26 10.62
CA GLN A 96 -19.22 -17.68 11.71
C GLN A 96 -17.78 -17.35 11.37
N ALA A 97 -17.07 -16.75 12.33
CA ALA A 97 -15.67 -16.41 12.22
C ALA A 97 -14.83 -17.17 13.25
N THR A 98 -13.67 -17.67 12.85
CA THR A 98 -12.75 -18.43 13.70
C THR A 98 -11.30 -18.15 13.38
N PHE A 99 -10.44 -18.10 14.40
CA PHE A 99 -8.99 -18.19 14.24
C PHE A 99 -8.54 -19.62 14.57
N GLU A 100 -8.06 -20.34 13.57
CA GLU A 100 -7.68 -21.74 13.70
C GLU A 100 -6.53 -22.10 12.76
N LYS A 101 -6.10 -23.36 12.79
CA LYS A 101 -5.00 -23.84 11.94
C LYS A 101 -5.41 -23.76 10.45
N PRO A 102 -4.46 -23.44 9.55
CA PRO A 102 -4.70 -23.44 8.12
C PRO A 102 -5.18 -24.79 7.60
N THR A 103 -5.80 -24.77 6.42
CA THR A 103 -6.16 -25.99 5.70
C THR A 103 -4.93 -26.70 5.13
N ASP A 104 -5.05 -28.01 4.88
CA ASP A 104 -3.97 -28.81 4.29
C ASP A 104 -3.52 -28.26 2.92
N ILE A 105 -4.47 -27.75 2.11
CA ILE A 105 -4.14 -27.13 0.83
C ILE A 105 -3.37 -25.82 1.00
N PHE A 106 -3.69 -25.01 2.02
CA PHE A 106 -2.90 -23.83 2.33
C PHE A 106 -1.48 -24.22 2.75
N GLU A 107 -1.31 -25.25 3.56
CA GLU A 107 0.02 -25.74 3.96
C GLU A 107 0.84 -26.19 2.74
N ILE A 108 0.23 -26.92 1.80
CA ILE A 108 0.88 -27.32 0.53
C ILE A 108 1.34 -26.07 -0.24
N LEU A 109 0.46 -25.08 -0.42
CA LEU A 109 0.77 -23.84 -1.13
C LEU A 109 1.89 -23.05 -0.44
N ALA A 110 1.86 -22.94 0.89
CA ALA A 110 2.86 -22.23 1.66
C ALA A 110 4.24 -22.90 1.60
N LYS A 111 4.31 -24.24 1.59
CA LYS A 111 5.58 -24.96 1.44
C LYS A 111 6.20 -24.78 0.06
N GLY A 112 5.37 -24.76 -0.99
CA GLY A 112 5.80 -24.58 -2.37
C GLY A 112 6.07 -23.12 -2.77
N PHE A 113 5.74 -22.15 -1.91
CA PHE A 113 5.92 -20.72 -2.19
C PHE A 113 7.37 -20.35 -2.53
N GLN A 114 7.54 -19.65 -3.66
CA GLN A 114 8.82 -19.09 -4.11
C GLN A 114 8.61 -17.68 -4.67
N GLU A 115 9.42 -16.73 -4.19
CA GLU A 115 9.51 -15.39 -4.76
C GLU A 115 10.06 -15.49 -6.20
N THR A 116 9.50 -14.74 -7.15
CA THR A 116 10.06 -14.67 -8.50
C THR A 116 11.22 -13.67 -8.55
N GLU A 117 12.20 -13.88 -9.43
CA GLU A 117 13.34 -12.98 -9.60
C GLU A 117 12.98 -11.63 -10.27
N THR A 118 11.70 -11.34 -10.47
CA THR A 118 11.27 -10.05 -11.02
C THR A 118 11.64 -8.92 -10.06
N ASP A 119 12.23 -7.84 -10.57
CA ASP A 119 12.60 -6.61 -9.82
C ASP A 119 11.42 -5.90 -9.12
N SER A 120 10.22 -6.48 -9.14
CA SER A 120 9.01 -5.97 -8.52
C SER A 120 8.93 -6.38 -7.04
N SER A 121 9.11 -5.40 -6.15
CA SER A 121 8.67 -5.53 -4.76
C SER A 121 7.17 -5.84 -4.72
N SER A 122 6.75 -6.88 -3.99
CA SER A 122 5.33 -7.20 -3.82
C SER A 122 4.64 -6.17 -2.94
N ASP A 123 3.73 -5.38 -3.52
CA ASP A 123 2.88 -4.43 -2.78
C ASP A 123 1.91 -5.15 -1.81
N THR A 124 1.73 -6.46 -1.99
CA THR A 124 0.86 -7.29 -1.15
C THR A 124 1.60 -8.06 -0.05
N ASP A 125 2.91 -7.83 0.11
CA ASP A 125 3.81 -8.61 0.98
C ASP A 125 3.64 -10.13 0.76
N PHE A 126 3.50 -10.52 -0.51
CA PHE A 126 3.31 -11.91 -0.94
C PHE A 126 2.13 -12.61 -0.24
N ARG A 127 1.07 -11.85 0.07
CA ARG A 127 -0.12 -12.33 0.79
C ARG A 127 0.23 -13.06 2.11
N ASN A 128 1.30 -12.67 2.78
CA ASN A 128 1.89 -13.30 3.98
C ASN A 128 2.45 -14.73 3.79
N LEU A 129 2.46 -15.29 2.57
CA LEU A 129 2.91 -16.67 2.33
C LEU A 129 4.36 -16.91 2.73
N ARG A 130 5.23 -15.88 2.58
CA ARG A 130 6.64 -15.94 3.00
C ARG A 130 6.81 -16.38 4.45
N ARG A 131 6.00 -15.85 5.38
CA ARG A 131 6.09 -16.19 6.80
C ARG A 131 5.67 -17.63 7.07
N PHE A 132 4.69 -18.14 6.32
CA PHE A 132 4.25 -19.52 6.43
C PHE A 132 5.25 -20.49 5.80
N ARG A 133 5.86 -20.15 4.66
CA ARG A 133 6.99 -20.90 4.09
C ARG A 133 8.09 -21.06 5.13
N ASP A 134 8.51 -19.96 5.75
CA ASP A 134 9.58 -19.96 6.75
C ASP A 134 9.19 -20.80 7.98
N TYR A 135 7.91 -20.81 8.36
CA TYR A 135 7.38 -21.65 9.44
C TYR A 135 7.37 -23.15 9.09
N TYR A 136 6.99 -23.53 7.87
CA TYR A 136 6.87 -24.94 7.47
C TYR A 136 8.19 -25.57 6.99
N ASN A 137 9.10 -24.78 6.44
CA ASN A 137 10.37 -25.25 5.89
C ASN A 137 11.54 -24.97 6.86
N GLN A 138 11.31 -25.05 8.17
CA GLN A 138 12.33 -24.73 9.17
C GLN A 138 13.62 -25.52 8.95
N ASP A 139 13.54 -26.79 8.57
CA ASP A 139 14.70 -27.67 8.42
C ASP A 139 15.77 -27.14 7.45
N THR A 140 15.36 -26.39 6.43
CA THR A 140 16.25 -25.81 5.41
C THR A 140 16.79 -24.43 5.79
N LEU A 141 16.32 -23.84 6.90
CA LEU A 141 16.62 -22.48 7.29
C LEU A 141 17.74 -22.39 8.34
N PRO A 142 18.47 -21.26 8.39
CA PRO A 142 19.44 -20.99 9.43
C PRO A 142 18.84 -21.05 10.85
N ALA A 143 19.67 -21.41 11.84
CA ALA A 143 19.24 -21.58 13.23
C ALA A 143 18.48 -20.38 13.81
N TYR A 144 18.88 -19.14 13.49
CA TYR A 144 18.21 -17.94 13.99
C TYR A 144 16.74 -17.82 13.54
N ILE A 145 16.36 -18.36 12.38
CA ILE A 145 14.96 -18.37 11.92
C ILE A 145 14.17 -19.45 12.66
N LYS A 146 14.79 -20.59 12.95
CA LYS A 146 14.19 -21.66 13.74
C LYS A 146 13.81 -21.14 15.13
N ASP A 147 14.73 -20.45 15.79
CA ASP A 147 14.50 -19.84 17.11
C ASP A 147 13.35 -18.82 17.07
N LEU A 148 13.24 -18.04 15.98
CA LEU A 148 12.13 -17.09 15.78
C LEU A 148 10.76 -17.76 15.58
N MET A 149 10.72 -19.02 15.14
CA MET A 149 9.48 -19.78 14.91
C MET A 149 9.16 -20.75 16.05
N GLU A 150 10.06 -20.89 17.01
CA GLU A 150 9.85 -21.69 18.21
C GLU A 150 8.61 -21.21 18.97
N ASN A 151 7.81 -22.15 19.47
CA ASN A 151 6.56 -21.90 20.21
C ASN A 151 5.48 -21.13 19.44
N LYS A 152 5.57 -21.05 18.10
CA LYS A 152 4.50 -20.49 17.26
C LYS A 152 3.58 -21.57 16.71
N LEU A 153 2.34 -21.19 16.43
CA LEU A 153 1.33 -21.98 15.76
C LEU A 153 0.92 -21.25 14.47
N PRO A 154 0.73 -21.95 13.34
CA PRO A 154 0.24 -21.34 12.12
C PRO A 154 -1.26 -21.08 12.30
N ILE A 155 -1.69 -19.84 12.13
CA ILE A 155 -3.08 -19.44 12.35
C ILE A 155 -3.57 -18.65 11.14
N ASN A 156 -4.72 -19.06 10.61
CA ASN A 156 -5.50 -18.31 9.63
C ASN A 156 -6.84 -17.89 10.23
N PHE A 157 -7.47 -16.89 9.61
CA PHE A 157 -8.78 -16.40 10.01
C PHE A 157 -9.82 -16.89 9.01
N PHE A 158 -10.83 -17.60 9.49
CA PHE A 158 -11.84 -18.22 8.67
C PHE A 158 -13.18 -17.52 8.83
N ILE A 159 -13.91 -17.42 7.72
CA ILE A 159 -15.31 -17.01 7.69
C ILE A 159 -16.11 -18.10 6.98
N SER A 160 -17.12 -18.65 7.64
CA SER A 160 -18.05 -19.62 7.07
C SER A 160 -19.47 -19.08 7.10
N GLY A 161 -20.24 -19.33 6.05
CA GLY A 161 -21.63 -18.90 5.94
C GLY A 161 -22.11 -18.93 4.51
N ASP A 162 -23.32 -18.45 4.24
CA ASP A 162 -23.89 -18.48 2.91
C ASP A 162 -23.41 -17.31 2.04
N PHE A 163 -22.23 -17.47 1.42
CA PHE A 163 -21.64 -16.47 0.53
C PHE A 163 -22.46 -16.26 -0.77
N ASN A 164 -23.22 -17.26 -1.22
CA ASN A 164 -24.06 -17.13 -2.42
C ASN A 164 -25.18 -16.11 -2.22
N SER A 165 -25.77 -16.07 -1.02
CA SER A 165 -26.81 -15.08 -0.69
C SER A 165 -26.29 -13.63 -0.66
N ILE A 166 -24.97 -13.43 -0.65
CA ILE A 166 -24.33 -12.12 -0.80
C ILE A 166 -23.58 -11.97 -2.13
N SER A 167 -23.92 -12.78 -3.13
CA SER A 167 -23.31 -12.76 -4.47
C SER A 167 -21.79 -12.93 -4.46
N ASN A 168 -21.24 -13.60 -3.44
CA ASN A 168 -19.80 -13.72 -3.20
C ASN A 168 -19.06 -12.37 -3.10
N ASP A 169 -19.73 -11.31 -2.63
CA ASP A 169 -19.12 -10.00 -2.38
C ASP A 169 -18.27 -10.01 -1.09
N PHE A 170 -17.09 -10.62 -1.20
CA PHE A 170 -16.13 -10.73 -0.09
C PHE A 170 -15.60 -9.37 0.36
N VAL A 171 -15.47 -8.40 -0.56
CA VAL A 171 -14.92 -7.07 -0.27
C VAL A 171 -15.87 -6.29 0.65
N SER A 172 -17.16 -6.25 0.33
CA SER A 172 -18.11 -5.56 1.18
C SER A 172 -18.23 -6.24 2.55
N LEU A 173 -18.29 -7.57 2.59
CA LEU A 173 -18.29 -8.33 3.84
C LEU A 173 -17.08 -7.98 4.72
N ALA A 174 -15.87 -8.01 4.15
CA ALA A 174 -14.64 -7.70 4.87
C ALA A 174 -14.60 -6.27 5.40
N LYS A 175 -15.08 -5.27 4.62
CA LYS A 175 -15.16 -3.87 5.07
C LYS A 175 -16.05 -3.72 6.30
N HIS A 176 -17.25 -4.31 6.26
CA HIS A 176 -18.20 -4.24 7.37
C HIS A 176 -17.67 -4.99 8.59
N LEU A 177 -17.12 -6.19 8.39
CA LEU A 177 -16.56 -6.98 9.47
C LEU A 177 -15.40 -6.26 10.16
N ASN A 178 -14.44 -5.71 9.41
CA ASN A 178 -13.34 -4.90 9.97
C ASN A 178 -13.85 -3.71 10.80
N PHE A 179 -14.85 -2.99 10.29
CA PHE A 179 -15.45 -1.87 11.01
C PHE A 179 -16.01 -2.30 12.36
N TYR A 180 -16.78 -3.40 12.41
CA TYR A 180 -17.37 -3.86 13.66
C TYR A 180 -16.35 -4.53 14.59
N MET A 181 -15.39 -5.29 14.07
CA MET A 181 -14.33 -5.88 14.89
C MET A 181 -13.54 -4.79 15.63
N SER A 182 -13.11 -3.74 14.91
CA SER A 182 -12.37 -2.62 15.49
C SER A 182 -13.19 -1.78 16.49
N PHE A 183 -14.52 -1.82 16.41
CA PHE A 183 -15.40 -1.19 17.40
C PHE A 183 -15.36 -1.91 18.75
N TYR A 184 -15.35 -3.24 18.76
CA TYR A 184 -15.37 -4.05 19.99
C TYR A 184 -13.97 -4.31 20.56
N ASP A 185 -12.98 -4.50 19.70
CA ASP A 185 -11.60 -4.78 20.08
C ASP A 185 -10.63 -4.14 19.08
N ARG A 186 -9.98 -3.06 19.53
CA ARG A 186 -9.03 -2.30 18.71
C ARG A 186 -7.75 -3.08 18.37
N GLU A 187 -7.46 -4.14 19.12
CA GLU A 187 -6.32 -5.02 18.88
C GLU A 187 -6.67 -6.16 17.91
N THR A 188 -7.95 -6.31 17.52
CA THR A 188 -8.34 -7.32 16.53
C THR A 188 -7.73 -6.97 15.16
N PRO A 189 -7.02 -7.90 14.51
CA PRO A 189 -6.49 -7.68 13.17
C PRO A 189 -7.59 -7.39 12.15
N ASN A 190 -7.27 -6.56 11.16
CA ASN A 190 -8.15 -6.28 10.04
C ASN A 190 -7.81 -7.16 8.84
N ILE A 191 -8.83 -7.58 8.11
CA ILE A 191 -8.68 -8.20 6.79
C ILE A 191 -8.15 -7.14 5.82
N VAL A 192 -7.01 -7.39 5.19
CA VAL A 192 -6.42 -6.48 4.20
C VAL A 192 -7.19 -6.59 2.89
N ILE A 193 -7.60 -5.44 2.35
CA ILE A 193 -8.30 -5.32 1.07
C ILE A 193 -7.38 -4.56 0.13
N PHE A 194 -6.98 -5.22 -0.94
CA PHE A 194 -6.12 -4.64 -1.97
C PHE A 194 -6.98 -3.88 -2.97
N GLU A 195 -6.58 -2.64 -3.26
CA GLU A 195 -7.13 -1.92 -4.39
C GLU A 195 -6.62 -2.62 -5.65
N GLN A 196 -7.52 -2.95 -6.58
CA GLN A 196 -7.07 -3.37 -7.89
C GLN A 196 -6.41 -2.17 -8.54
N ASP A 197 -5.11 -2.26 -8.83
CA ASP A 197 -4.45 -1.27 -9.68
C ASP A 197 -5.13 -1.33 -11.04
N LEU A 198 -5.98 -0.34 -11.31
CA LEU A 198 -6.49 -0.06 -12.64
C LEU A 198 -5.30 0.34 -13.50
N GLU A 199 -4.71 -0.67 -14.15
CA GLU A 199 -3.53 -0.62 -14.99
C GLU A 199 -2.27 -0.21 -14.22
N GLN A 200 -1.20 -1.01 -14.34
CA GLN A 200 0.15 -0.50 -14.13
C GLN A 200 0.32 0.68 -15.11
N LYS A 201 0.05 1.90 -14.63
CA LYS A 201 0.36 3.09 -15.41
C LYS A 201 1.87 3.12 -15.49
N ILE A 202 2.38 2.71 -16.65
CA ILE A 202 3.70 3.12 -17.11
C ILE A 202 3.67 4.64 -17.06
N TYR A 203 4.29 5.20 -16.03
CA TYR A 203 4.36 6.65 -15.89
C TYR A 203 5.27 7.16 -17.00
N GLU A 204 4.68 7.57 -18.12
CA GLU A 204 5.38 8.30 -19.20
C GLU A 204 5.79 9.72 -18.77
N THR A 205 5.59 10.12 -17.51
CA THR A 205 6.14 11.40 -17.04
C THR A 205 7.65 11.35 -17.16
N PRO A 206 8.27 12.16 -18.03
CA PRO A 206 9.70 12.14 -18.21
C PRO A 206 10.32 12.54 -16.88
N CYS A 207 11.23 11.71 -16.39
CA CYS A 207 12.24 12.23 -15.48
C CYS A 207 12.91 13.39 -16.24
N TYR A 208 12.93 14.61 -15.67
CA TYR A 208 13.45 15.79 -16.38
C TYR A 208 14.91 15.62 -16.84
N THR A 209 15.61 14.61 -16.35
CA THR A 209 16.83 14.09 -16.95
C THR A 209 16.50 13.25 -18.18
N THR A 210 16.71 13.82 -19.37
CA THR A 210 16.65 13.16 -20.69
C THR A 210 17.69 12.03 -20.91
N LYS A 211 18.28 11.48 -19.83
CA LYS A 211 19.31 10.45 -19.88
C LYS A 211 18.79 9.17 -19.20
N GLU A 212 18.94 8.05 -19.89
CA GLU A 212 18.65 6.69 -19.37
C GLU A 212 19.52 6.30 -18.17
N LYS A 213 20.60 7.03 -17.89
CA LYS A 213 21.54 6.75 -16.80
C LYS A 213 21.36 7.73 -15.65
N PHE A 214 21.34 7.17 -14.44
CA PHE A 214 21.40 7.94 -13.19
C PHE A 214 22.61 8.89 -13.19
N PRO A 215 22.49 10.13 -12.68
CA PRO A 215 23.60 11.08 -12.71
C PRO A 215 24.76 10.61 -11.82
N GLU A 216 25.98 10.63 -12.36
CA GLU A 216 27.21 10.32 -11.61
C GLU A 216 27.52 11.37 -10.53
N ILE A 217 27.01 12.60 -10.70
CA ILE A 217 27.22 13.72 -9.79
C ILE A 217 25.87 14.35 -9.45
N ILE A 218 25.57 14.45 -8.16
CA ILE A 218 24.40 15.14 -7.63
C ILE A 218 24.88 16.40 -6.90
N ASN A 219 24.36 17.55 -7.32
CA ASN A 219 24.55 18.80 -6.58
C ASN A 219 23.34 19.05 -5.68
N LEU A 220 23.59 19.22 -4.38
CA LEU A 220 22.55 19.41 -3.38
C LEU A 220 22.52 20.86 -2.93
N SER A 221 21.34 21.46 -2.94
CA SER A 221 21.06 22.74 -2.29
C SER A 221 20.17 22.52 -1.07
N LYS A 222 20.23 23.45 -0.10
CA LYS A 222 19.37 23.37 1.08
C LYS A 222 17.92 23.66 0.67
N ILE A 223 17.07 22.65 0.76
CA ILE A 223 15.62 22.75 0.61
C ILE A 223 15.02 23.07 1.99
N ASP A 224 13.86 23.74 2.00
CA ASP A 224 13.08 23.96 3.21
C ASP A 224 12.79 22.61 3.90
N PRO A 225 13.14 22.43 5.20
CA PRO A 225 12.94 21.17 5.90
C PRO A 225 11.49 20.69 5.95
N ILE A 226 10.52 21.61 6.04
CA ILE A 226 9.10 21.28 6.10
C ILE A 226 8.64 20.72 4.74
N LEU A 227 9.06 21.34 3.64
CA LEU A 227 8.78 20.80 2.31
C LEU A 227 9.43 19.43 2.11
N LEU A 228 10.67 19.27 2.58
CA LEU A 228 11.39 18.01 2.48
C LEU A 228 10.67 16.90 3.26
N ASP A 229 10.23 17.17 4.48
CA ASP A 229 9.48 16.23 5.32
C ASP A 229 8.13 15.88 4.68
N LEU A 230 7.39 16.88 4.17
CA LEU A 230 6.14 16.66 3.45
C LEU A 230 6.35 15.78 2.22
N PHE A 231 7.33 16.08 1.37
CA PHE A 231 7.65 15.25 0.20
C PHE A 231 8.05 13.82 0.59
N GLN A 232 8.79 13.66 1.67
CA GLN A 232 9.22 12.34 2.15
C GLN A 232 8.02 11.52 2.64
N ILE A 233 7.08 12.13 3.37
CA ILE A 233 5.85 11.49 3.84
C ILE A 233 4.92 11.17 2.65
N SER A 234 4.74 12.11 1.71
CA SER A 234 3.92 11.91 0.50
C SER A 234 4.38 10.70 -0.32
N ARG A 235 5.70 10.55 -0.49
CA ARG A 235 6.29 9.45 -1.27
C ARG A 235 6.19 8.10 -0.55
N LYS A 236 6.39 8.09 0.77
CA LYS A 236 6.34 6.86 1.57
C LYS A 236 4.93 6.33 1.80
N THR A 237 3.93 7.19 1.69
CA THR A 237 2.53 6.81 1.92
C THR A 237 2.00 5.96 0.78
N THR A 238 1.51 4.77 1.07
CA THR A 238 0.91 3.86 0.09
C THR A 238 -0.53 4.24 -0.26
N ASN A 239 -1.30 4.73 0.71
CA ASN A 239 -2.70 5.14 0.51
C ASN A 239 -2.82 6.34 -0.45
N VAL A 240 -3.53 6.16 -1.57
CA VAL A 240 -3.69 7.16 -2.63
C VAL A 240 -4.35 8.45 -2.14
N ARG A 241 -5.33 8.36 -1.23
CA ARG A 241 -6.04 9.54 -0.70
C ARG A 241 -5.13 10.36 0.22
N LEU A 242 -4.38 9.70 1.09
CA LEU A 242 -3.40 10.39 1.93
C LEU A 242 -2.27 10.98 1.10
N LYS A 243 -1.80 10.25 0.08
CA LYS A 243 -0.82 10.74 -0.89
C LYS A 243 -1.32 12.02 -1.58
N PHE A 244 -2.58 12.06 -2.03
CA PHE A 244 -3.21 13.27 -2.57
C PHE A 244 -3.24 14.42 -1.56
N ILE A 245 -3.65 14.16 -0.32
CA ILE A 245 -3.69 15.17 0.76
C ILE A 245 -2.30 15.75 1.03
N PHE A 246 -1.27 14.91 1.16
CA PHE A 246 0.09 15.40 1.44
C PHE A 246 0.66 16.19 0.26
N TYR A 247 0.42 15.77 -0.99
CA TYR A 247 0.82 16.59 -2.15
C TYR A 247 0.05 17.91 -2.24
N PHE A 248 -1.22 17.94 -1.83
CA PHE A 248 -1.98 19.19 -1.72
C PHE A 248 -1.39 20.12 -0.65
N GLN A 249 -1.00 19.59 0.51
CA GLN A 249 -0.34 20.35 1.58
C GLN A 249 1.02 20.93 1.14
N VAL A 250 1.78 20.20 0.31
CA VAL A 250 3.00 20.73 -0.32
C VAL A 250 2.67 21.96 -1.17
N LEU A 251 1.64 21.88 -2.01
CA LEU A 251 1.22 23.01 -2.86
C LEU A 251 0.72 24.18 -2.03
N GLU A 252 -0.05 23.93 -0.98
CA GLU A 252 -0.53 24.94 -0.06
C GLU A 252 0.63 25.65 0.67
N TYR A 253 1.58 24.89 1.20
CA TYR A 253 2.76 25.45 1.87
C TYR A 253 3.59 26.31 0.90
N CYS A 254 3.82 25.80 -0.31
CA CYS A 254 4.52 26.54 -1.36
C CYS A 254 3.79 27.84 -1.72
N ALA A 255 2.48 27.79 -1.93
CA ALA A 255 1.68 28.96 -2.23
C ALA A 255 1.74 29.97 -1.08
N TYR A 256 1.53 29.54 0.17
CA TYR A 256 1.40 30.44 1.31
C TYR A 256 2.72 31.11 1.74
N TYR A 257 3.83 30.36 1.75
CA TYR A 257 5.10 30.87 2.28
C TYR A 257 5.99 31.52 1.21
N HIS A 258 6.01 31.02 -0.03
CA HIS A 258 6.81 31.66 -1.08
C HIS A 258 6.21 32.97 -1.61
N LEU A 259 4.89 33.18 -1.50
CA LEU A 259 4.27 34.48 -1.78
C LEU A 259 4.59 35.55 -0.72
N ASN A 260 4.96 35.13 0.49
CA ASN A 260 5.21 36.03 1.62
C ASN A 260 6.66 36.50 1.72
N ASP A 261 7.64 35.79 1.15
CA ASP A 261 9.05 36.19 1.25
C ASP A 261 9.38 37.50 0.50
N ASP A 262 8.68 37.77 -0.59
CA ASP A 262 8.85 39.00 -1.37
C ASP A 262 8.24 40.22 -0.65
N LEU A 263 7.06 40.03 -0.03
CA LEU A 263 6.45 41.02 0.86
C LEU A 263 7.31 41.24 2.11
N LYS A 264 7.82 40.16 2.72
CA LYS A 264 8.72 40.22 3.87
C LYS A 264 10.01 40.97 3.55
N LYS A 265 10.62 40.76 2.37
CA LYS A 265 11.79 41.54 1.90
C LYS A 265 11.46 43.02 1.74
N ARG A 266 10.33 43.36 1.10
CA ARG A 266 9.91 44.76 0.89
C ARG A 266 9.61 45.48 2.19
N LEU A 267 8.84 44.86 3.09
CA LEU A 267 8.53 45.40 4.42
C LEU A 267 9.80 45.57 5.26
N THR A 268 10.70 44.57 5.23
CA THR A 268 11.99 44.65 5.95
C THR A 268 12.85 45.80 5.41
N ASN A 269 12.83 46.06 4.11
CA ASN A 269 13.55 47.19 3.51
C ASN A 269 12.95 48.55 3.88
N ILE A 270 11.62 48.64 4.05
CA ILE A 270 10.97 49.88 4.51
C ILE A 270 11.31 50.16 5.98
N ILE A 271 11.24 49.13 6.84
CA ILE A 271 11.50 49.26 8.28
C ILE A 271 12.98 49.54 8.59
N LYS A 272 13.91 49.11 7.73
CA LYS A 272 15.36 49.35 7.89
C LYS A 272 15.82 50.76 7.50
N ARG A 273 14.94 51.65 7.03
CA ARG A 273 15.35 52.99 6.61
C ARG A 273 15.68 53.90 7.81
N PRO A 274 16.82 54.60 7.79
CA PRO A 274 17.31 55.35 8.95
C PRO A 274 16.46 56.59 9.29
N ASP A 275 15.63 57.08 8.37
CA ASP A 275 14.76 58.24 8.54
C ASP A 275 13.32 57.90 8.99
N LEU A 276 13.03 56.63 9.27
CA LEU A 276 11.70 56.10 9.60
C LEU A 276 11.00 56.87 10.74
N LEU A 277 11.76 57.24 11.77
CA LEU A 277 11.25 57.96 12.95
C LEU A 277 10.87 59.42 12.65
N ASN A 278 11.48 60.02 11.62
CA ASN A 278 11.22 61.42 11.25
C ASN A 278 10.09 61.54 10.21
N ASN A 279 9.79 60.47 9.47
CA ASN A 279 8.82 60.44 8.36
C ASN A 279 7.73 59.37 8.55
N THR A 280 7.32 59.12 9.80
CA THR A 280 6.45 57.98 10.18
C THR A 280 5.11 57.96 9.43
N ASN A 281 4.50 59.12 9.15
CA ASN A 281 3.21 59.19 8.44
C ASN A 281 3.30 58.74 6.97
N ASN A 282 4.42 59.00 6.29
CA ASN A 282 4.61 58.59 4.90
C ASN A 282 4.92 57.09 4.81
N TYR A 283 5.78 56.59 5.69
CA TYR A 283 6.07 55.16 5.74
C TYR A 283 4.87 54.31 6.19
N SER A 284 4.02 54.84 7.08
CA SER A 284 2.76 54.17 7.45
C SER A 284 1.83 53.99 6.25
N LYS A 285 1.70 55.01 5.37
CA LYS A 285 0.93 54.90 4.12
C LYS A 285 1.54 53.88 3.16
N LEU A 286 2.86 53.88 3.03
CA LEU A 286 3.60 52.98 2.15
C LEU A 286 3.48 51.51 2.59
N LEU A 287 3.50 51.26 3.90
CA LEU A 287 3.21 49.93 4.47
C LEU A 287 1.77 49.50 4.17
N ILE A 288 0.79 50.40 4.36
CA ILE A 288 -0.63 50.12 4.10
C ILE A 288 -0.90 49.84 2.60
N GLU A 289 -0.19 50.50 1.70
CA GLU A 289 -0.29 50.25 0.25
C GLU A 289 0.30 48.89 -0.14
N GLU A 290 1.50 48.53 0.36
CA GLU A 290 2.08 47.20 0.12
C GLU A 290 1.19 46.06 0.68
N PHE A 291 0.48 46.30 1.78
CA PHE A 291 -0.54 45.36 2.28
C PHE A 291 -1.78 45.30 1.37
N LYS A 292 -2.28 46.43 0.87
CA LYS A 292 -3.49 46.47 0.03
C LYS A 292 -3.33 45.77 -1.32
N ASP A 293 -2.16 45.87 -1.93
CA ASP A 293 -1.90 45.27 -3.25
C ASP A 293 -1.69 43.75 -3.17
N HIS A 294 -1.20 43.24 -2.03
CA HIS A 294 -0.96 41.81 -1.84
C HIS A 294 -2.27 41.02 -1.60
N PHE A 295 -3.23 41.57 -0.86
CA PHE A 295 -4.50 40.90 -0.58
C PHE A 295 -5.56 41.00 -1.69
N LYS A 296 -5.36 41.84 -2.72
CA LYS A 296 -6.26 41.92 -3.88
C LYS A 296 -6.05 40.79 -4.89
N GLN A 297 -4.91 40.11 -4.89
CA GLN A 297 -4.60 38.96 -5.76
C GLN A 297 -4.97 37.63 -5.10
N ASN A 298 -6.22 37.44 -4.68
CA ASN A 298 -6.71 36.18 -4.11
C ASN A 298 -7.06 35.10 -5.15
N ASP A 299 -6.62 35.26 -6.41
CA ASP A 299 -6.84 34.26 -7.44
C ASP A 299 -5.64 33.29 -7.47
N ASP A 300 -5.87 32.04 -7.06
CA ASP A 300 -4.83 31.03 -6.89
C ASP A 300 -4.12 30.68 -8.21
N SER A 301 -4.79 30.92 -9.35
CA SER A 301 -4.20 30.79 -10.69
C SER A 301 -3.06 31.80 -10.93
N ALA A 302 -3.28 33.07 -10.56
CA ALA A 302 -2.28 34.13 -10.74
C ALA A 302 -1.07 33.96 -9.81
N LYS A 303 -1.29 33.37 -8.63
CA LYS A 303 -0.22 33.03 -7.68
C LYS A 303 0.70 31.93 -8.20
N LEU A 304 0.11 30.87 -8.78
CA LEU A 304 0.84 29.75 -9.39
C LEU A 304 1.67 30.20 -10.60
N GLU A 305 1.09 31.01 -11.48
CA GLU A 305 1.78 31.54 -12.65
C GLU A 305 3.00 32.40 -12.27
N LYS A 306 2.87 33.24 -11.25
CA LYS A 306 3.98 34.06 -10.73
C LYS A 306 5.11 33.22 -10.13
N LEU A 307 4.76 32.16 -9.39
CA LEU A 307 5.71 31.24 -8.75
C LEU A 307 6.54 30.48 -9.81
N ILE A 308 5.92 30.08 -10.92
CA ILE A 308 6.60 29.46 -12.07
C ILE A 308 7.59 30.46 -12.72
N ILE A 309 7.17 31.70 -12.96
CA ILE A 309 7.99 32.73 -13.60
C ILE A 309 9.24 33.08 -12.76
N ASP A 310 9.09 33.19 -11.44
CA ASP A 310 10.18 33.59 -10.55
C ASP A 310 11.27 32.51 -10.45
N PHE A 311 10.90 31.22 -10.49
CA PHE A 311 11.87 30.13 -10.56
C PHE A 311 12.52 29.98 -11.94
N CYS A 312 11.81 30.27 -13.03
CA CYS A 312 12.38 30.22 -14.39
C CYS A 312 13.37 31.37 -14.68
N LYS A 313 13.23 32.55 -14.05
CA LYS A 313 14.17 33.68 -14.24
C LYS A 313 15.56 33.44 -13.69
N CYS A 314 15.74 32.52 -12.73
CA CYS A 314 17.06 32.16 -12.22
C CYS A 314 17.91 31.36 -13.22
N CYS A 315 17.33 30.84 -14.31
CA CYS A 315 18.06 30.06 -15.31
C CYS A 315 18.60 30.88 -16.50
N THR A 316 18.27 32.17 -16.64
CA THR A 316 18.62 32.98 -17.83
C THR A 316 19.68 34.06 -17.59
N LYS A 317 20.47 33.97 -16.51
CA LYS A 317 21.70 34.77 -16.35
C LYS A 317 22.93 33.89 -16.37
N LEU A 318 23.22 33.35 -17.56
CA LEU A 318 24.55 32.88 -17.96
C LEU A 318 24.86 33.51 -19.31
N HIS A 319 25.50 34.69 -19.26
CA HIS A 319 26.37 35.19 -20.31
C HIS A 319 27.68 35.60 -19.67
#